data_AF-A0A8U0IM27-F1
#
_entry.id   AF-A0A8U0IM27-F1
#
_cell.length_a   1.000
_cell.length_b   1.000
_cell.length_c   1.000
_cell.angle_alpha   90.00
_cell.angle_beta   90.00
_cell.angle_gamma   90.00
#
_symmetry.space_group_name_H-M   'P 1'
#
loop_
_entity.id
_entity.type
_entity.pdbx_description
1 polymer ?
#
loop_
_entity_poly.entity_id
_entity_poly.type
_entity_poly.pdbx_seq_one_letter_code
_entity_poly.pdbx_strand_id
1 'polypeptide(L)'
;MSTVDEVYEYGQDTFNVPERGEIRIEGCPSSIGDQLRRASFTQESPGVFTKSQAALDGEQEYEVVTVTVDGDENEVLHVEATDIIGVVSLTPSSKVQVDPKIDWEHIFDMLLAVYDQNRSIEYHGIPLQDFLSDDIHLDDVFVVLAINYLDGLETIHRQGYIRDLVIRRLDSLDGRGEIDVEQTLLNHGRGTLEPHWIRNETEYDNAANSLLHYAGKTLLRLFRQNSHENDHPAYDRIFSEVHREVERLESMGVSSGLDRMDAYRRLSLSDLPKQRRYYQKAFDVAKAVMSSSLGQQLRDGPRELVVDYVLNMESLFEQYSQVVIERELSSIKSYDHLGDLDDVTPVRSPSVNPFEGEGQIYHEPDHALQEGGETLAVLDSKYYAEGHDPVKESPSRSRLFSYAYLLHSDRLAFLCPLLKPKRRRVTQTDAELQIVSPEQEFTLSGYGDVVHDYLHDVLVRKSAELEAFRAVAENRLCLDGVEETDLSDAKSMSGPFTFKDSRDFSLRVLKAAADEHSWEVRNRYDLEQDGDWTREQIETRCEQRYEHTTTCLPVFCREQGQEWIDLYFLGGGGDVEKEGPLKLL
;
A
#
# COMPACT_ATOMS: atom_id res chain seq x y z
N MET A 1 -22.33 -17.76 18.39
CA MET A 1 -21.85 -17.99 19.77
C MET A 1 -20.37 -17.72 19.70
N SER A 2 -20.01 -16.49 20.02
CA SER A 2 -18.63 -16.04 20.01
C SER A 2 -17.86 -16.82 21.09
N THR A 3 -16.72 -17.37 20.72
CA THR A 3 -15.78 -17.98 21.65
C THR A 3 -14.93 -16.85 22.19
N VAL A 4 -15.04 -16.56 23.49
CA VAL A 4 -14.10 -15.64 24.15
C VAL A 4 -12.69 -16.16 23.93
N ASP A 5 -11.86 -15.36 23.29
CA ASP A 5 -10.49 -15.72 22.90
C ASP A 5 -9.58 -15.78 24.13
N GLU A 6 -9.73 -14.81 25.04
CA GLU A 6 -8.92 -14.72 26.26
C GLU A 6 -9.67 -14.04 27.42
N VAL A 7 -9.26 -14.37 28.65
CA VAL A 7 -9.82 -13.81 29.89
C VAL A 7 -8.72 -13.13 30.68
N TYR A 8 -8.94 -11.85 31.01
CA TYR A 8 -8.04 -10.97 31.74
C TYR A 8 -8.60 -10.56 33.09
N GLU A 9 -7.72 -10.18 34.02
CA GLU A 9 -8.10 -9.50 35.27
C GLU A 9 -7.92 -7.98 35.14
N TYR A 10 -8.87 -7.23 35.68
CA TYR A 10 -8.80 -5.77 35.71
C TYR A 10 -7.59 -5.28 36.53
N GLY A 11 -6.88 -4.28 36.00
CA GLY A 11 -5.69 -3.70 36.63
C GLY A 11 -4.39 -3.92 35.86
N GLN A 12 -4.45 -4.59 34.71
CA GLN A 12 -3.35 -4.59 33.73
C GLN A 12 -3.33 -3.26 32.95
N ASP A 13 -2.13 -2.88 32.48
CA ASP A 13 -1.93 -1.66 31.69
C ASP A 13 -2.37 -1.87 30.22
N THR A 14 -2.24 -3.09 29.69
CA THR A 14 -2.57 -3.46 28.30
C THR A 14 -3.41 -4.72 28.25
N PHE A 15 -4.47 -4.71 27.43
CA PHE A 15 -5.29 -5.88 27.11
C PHE A 15 -5.18 -6.16 25.62
N ASN A 16 -4.71 -7.35 25.24
CA ASN A 16 -4.58 -7.73 23.84
C ASN A 16 -5.86 -8.41 23.37
N VAL A 17 -6.38 -8.00 22.22
CA VAL A 17 -7.53 -8.61 21.57
C VAL A 17 -7.16 -8.87 20.11
N PRO A 18 -7.35 -10.09 19.58
CA PRO A 18 -7.13 -10.30 18.16
C PRO A 18 -8.15 -9.52 17.33
N GLU A 19 -7.76 -9.06 16.14
CA GLU A 19 -8.67 -8.42 15.19
C GLU A 19 -9.88 -9.30 14.86
N ARG A 20 -11.10 -8.74 14.95
CA ARG A 20 -12.40 -9.46 14.92
C ARG A 20 -12.57 -10.50 16.04
N GLY A 21 -11.82 -10.38 17.12
CA GLY A 21 -11.89 -11.23 18.31
C GLY A 21 -12.67 -10.62 19.46
N GLU A 22 -12.84 -11.42 20.51
CA GLU A 22 -13.53 -11.04 21.74
C GLU A 22 -12.72 -11.46 22.97
N ILE A 23 -12.48 -10.52 23.89
CA ILE A 23 -11.88 -10.81 25.20
C ILE A 23 -12.83 -10.46 26.33
N ARG A 24 -12.57 -11.05 27.50
CA ARG A 24 -13.31 -10.80 28.73
C ARG A 24 -12.40 -10.28 29.82
N ILE A 25 -12.77 -9.19 30.48
CA ILE A 25 -12.02 -8.60 31.61
C ILE A 25 -12.87 -8.71 32.87
N GLU A 26 -12.36 -9.41 33.88
CA GLU A 26 -13.07 -9.67 35.15
C GLU A 26 -12.57 -8.75 36.28
N GLY A 27 -13.42 -8.54 37.30
CA GLY A 27 -13.05 -7.77 38.49
C GLY A 27 -13.10 -6.26 38.28
N CYS A 28 -13.93 -5.79 37.35
CA CYS A 28 -14.03 -4.38 37.03
C CYS A 28 -14.67 -3.57 38.16
N PRO A 29 -14.22 -2.33 38.43
CA PRO A 29 -14.79 -1.50 39.47
C PRO A 29 -16.18 -1.00 39.05
N SER A 30 -17.07 -0.76 40.02
CA SER A 30 -18.42 -0.24 39.75
C SER A 30 -18.44 1.09 38.98
N SER A 31 -17.34 1.86 39.02
CA SER A 31 -17.13 3.10 38.26
C SER A 31 -16.72 2.93 36.80
N ILE A 32 -16.60 1.69 36.29
CA ILE A 32 -16.04 1.41 34.95
C ILE A 32 -16.78 2.12 33.82
N GLY A 33 -18.11 2.25 33.90
CA GLY A 33 -18.90 2.99 32.91
C GLY A 33 -18.52 4.48 32.82
N ASP A 34 -18.17 5.12 33.94
CA ASP A 34 -17.69 6.50 33.94
C ASP A 34 -16.26 6.60 33.39
N GLN A 35 -15.44 5.56 33.59
CA GLN A 35 -14.08 5.50 33.04
C GLN A 35 -14.10 5.32 31.52
N LEU A 36 -14.97 4.46 30.99
CA LEU A 36 -15.19 4.30 29.54
C LEU A 36 -15.60 5.63 28.90
N ARG A 37 -16.56 6.36 29.50
CA ARG A 37 -16.96 7.69 28.99
C ARG A 37 -15.81 8.70 29.01
N ARG A 38 -14.92 8.65 29.99
CA ARG A 38 -13.71 9.50 30.04
C ARG A 38 -12.66 9.09 29.01
N ALA A 39 -12.64 7.83 28.59
CA ALA A 39 -11.82 7.32 27.49
C ALA A 39 -12.47 7.53 26.10
N SER A 40 -13.46 8.42 26.02
CA SER A 40 -14.18 8.81 24.80
C SER A 40 -15.05 7.73 24.18
N PHE A 41 -15.55 6.78 24.96
CA PHE A 41 -16.59 5.85 24.49
C PHE A 41 -17.96 6.54 24.47
N THR A 42 -18.71 6.30 23.40
CA THR A 42 -20.12 6.68 23.26
C THR A 42 -21.00 5.55 23.78
N GLN A 43 -21.99 5.87 24.59
CA GLN A 43 -22.94 4.86 25.07
C GLN A 43 -24.12 4.74 24.09
N GLU A 44 -24.17 3.63 23.35
CA GLU A 44 -25.26 3.33 22.40
C GLU A 44 -26.50 2.80 23.12
N SER A 45 -26.32 1.97 24.15
CA SER A 45 -27.42 1.41 24.93
C SER A 45 -26.99 1.09 26.37
N PRO A 46 -27.92 0.73 27.29
CA PRO A 46 -27.56 0.36 28.66
C PRO A 46 -26.54 -0.79 28.67
N GLY A 47 -25.35 -0.54 29.22
CA GLY A 47 -24.27 -1.53 29.27
C GLY A 47 -23.43 -1.65 27.99
N VAL A 48 -23.79 -1.02 26.87
CA VAL A 48 -23.03 -1.11 25.61
C VAL A 48 -22.40 0.23 25.25
N PHE A 49 -21.09 0.21 25.09
CA PHE A 49 -20.25 1.37 24.83
C PHE A 49 -19.43 1.12 23.56
N THR A 50 -19.44 2.05 22.62
CA THR A 50 -18.69 1.96 21.37
C THR A 50 -17.62 3.04 21.33
N LYS A 51 -16.44 2.68 20.83
CA LYS A 51 -15.40 3.65 20.52
C LYS A 51 -15.31 3.79 19.02
N SER A 52 -15.64 4.97 18.54
CA SER A 52 -15.63 5.31 17.12
C SER A 52 -14.54 6.34 16.86
N GLN A 53 -14.00 6.31 15.65
CA GLN A 53 -12.88 7.14 15.25
C GLN A 53 -13.14 7.74 13.87
N ALA A 54 -13.10 9.07 13.80
CA ALA A 54 -13.31 9.81 12.57
C ALA A 54 -12.09 9.69 11.64
N ALA A 55 -12.35 9.55 10.33
CA ALA A 55 -11.33 9.76 9.29
C ALA A 55 -10.86 11.22 9.27
N LEU A 56 -9.58 11.44 8.98
CA LEU A 56 -8.98 12.78 8.85
C LEU A 56 -9.64 13.62 7.75
N ASP A 57 -10.18 12.94 6.75
CA ASP A 57 -10.76 13.44 5.51
C ASP A 57 -12.22 13.93 5.71
N GLY A 58 -12.86 13.47 6.79
CA GLY A 58 -14.13 13.96 7.31
C GLY A 58 -15.37 13.63 6.46
N GLU A 59 -16.00 12.48 6.78
CA GLU A 59 -17.46 12.24 6.74
C GLU A 59 -17.82 10.87 7.34
N GLN A 60 -16.85 9.94 7.43
CA GLN A 60 -17.01 8.61 8.00
C GLN A 60 -16.35 8.48 9.39
N GLU A 61 -17.10 7.92 10.33
CA GLU A 61 -16.61 7.43 11.62
C GLU A 61 -16.61 5.90 11.57
N TYR A 62 -15.50 5.29 12.00
CA TYR A 62 -15.37 3.85 12.08
C TYR A 62 -15.43 3.40 13.52
N GLU A 63 -16.25 2.40 13.80
CA GLU A 63 -16.25 1.71 15.08
C GLU A 63 -14.99 0.86 15.19
N VAL A 64 -14.20 1.07 16.25
CA VAL A 64 -12.95 0.34 16.49
C VAL A 64 -13.19 -0.83 17.44
N VAL A 65 -13.83 -0.54 18.58
CA VAL A 65 -14.07 -1.50 19.66
C VAL A 65 -15.45 -1.27 20.25
N THR A 66 -16.18 -2.36 20.48
CA THR A 66 -17.41 -2.40 21.28
C THR A 66 -17.14 -3.04 22.63
N VAL A 67 -17.60 -2.38 23.69
CA VAL A 67 -17.48 -2.84 25.07
C VAL A 67 -18.86 -3.06 25.65
N THR A 68 -19.14 -4.28 26.07
CA THR A 68 -20.35 -4.65 26.80
C THR A 68 -20.03 -4.87 28.27
N VAL A 69 -20.77 -4.21 29.16
CA VAL A 69 -20.63 -4.28 30.60
C VAL A 69 -21.75 -5.15 31.14
N ASP A 70 -21.41 -6.32 31.66
CA ASP A 70 -22.36 -7.30 32.20
C ASP A 70 -22.22 -7.46 33.73
N GLY A 71 -23.36 -7.60 34.41
CA GLY A 71 -23.48 -7.87 35.85
C GLY A 71 -24.21 -6.78 36.65
N ASP A 72 -24.85 -7.16 37.76
CA ASP A 72 -25.65 -6.26 38.62
C ASP A 72 -24.80 -5.15 39.31
N GLU A 73 -23.46 -5.24 39.24
CA GLU A 73 -22.50 -4.23 39.74
C GLU A 73 -21.36 -3.87 38.76
N ASN A 74 -21.50 -4.13 37.45
CA ASN A 74 -20.47 -3.90 36.41
C ASN A 74 -19.17 -4.70 36.60
N GLU A 75 -19.27 -6.00 36.93
CA GLU A 75 -18.10 -6.81 37.31
C GLU A 75 -17.29 -7.37 36.12
N VAL A 76 -17.91 -7.47 34.93
CA VAL A 76 -17.29 -8.08 33.75
C VAL A 76 -17.44 -7.18 32.52
N LEU A 77 -16.33 -6.94 31.82
CA LEU A 77 -16.32 -6.31 30.50
C LEU A 77 -16.10 -7.37 29.42
N HIS A 78 -16.92 -7.32 28.38
CA HIS A 78 -16.69 -8.00 27.11
C HIS A 78 -16.20 -6.94 26.11
N VAL A 79 -15.04 -7.17 25.50
CA VAL A 79 -14.43 -6.25 24.54
C VAL A 79 -14.37 -6.98 23.19
N GLU A 80 -15.12 -6.48 22.23
CA GLU A 80 -15.19 -6.97 20.85
C GLU A 80 -14.44 -6.00 19.93
N ALA A 81 -13.46 -6.52 19.19
CA ALA A 81 -12.68 -5.74 18.22
C ALA A 81 -13.27 -5.87 16.81
N THR A 82 -13.09 -4.82 16.00
CA THR A 82 -13.44 -4.83 14.57
C THR A 82 -12.24 -5.25 13.71
N ASP A 83 -12.23 -4.88 12.42
CA ASP A 83 -11.12 -5.04 11.47
C ASP A 83 -10.07 -3.91 11.55
N ILE A 84 -10.23 -3.03 12.54
CA ILE A 84 -9.33 -1.92 12.79
C ILE A 84 -8.31 -2.31 13.84
N ILE A 85 -7.04 -2.35 13.43
CA ILE A 85 -5.92 -2.75 14.30
C ILE A 85 -5.28 -1.54 14.96
N GLY A 86 -4.53 -1.77 16.04
CA GLY A 86 -3.75 -0.75 16.72
C GLY A 86 -4.14 -0.59 18.20
N VAL A 87 -3.85 0.55 18.80
CA VAL A 87 -3.98 0.77 20.24
C VAL A 87 -5.04 1.82 20.51
N VAL A 88 -6.01 1.49 21.36
CA VAL A 88 -7.03 2.42 21.84
C VAL A 88 -7.10 2.44 23.36
N SER A 89 -7.28 3.62 23.93
CA SER A 89 -7.51 3.78 25.36
C SER A 89 -8.84 3.12 25.75
N LEU A 90 -8.81 2.19 26.72
CA LEU A 90 -10.00 1.57 27.31
C LEU A 90 -10.45 2.33 28.54
N THR A 91 -9.50 2.71 29.40
CA THR A 91 -9.73 3.54 30.58
C THR A 91 -8.64 4.61 30.67
N PRO A 92 -8.73 5.54 31.64
CA PRO A 92 -7.64 6.43 31.94
C PRO A 92 -6.26 5.84 32.22
N SER A 93 -6.19 4.56 32.57
CA SER A 93 -4.96 3.92 33.00
C SER A 93 -4.69 2.63 32.23
N SER A 94 -5.52 2.28 31.25
CA SER A 94 -5.36 1.03 30.50
C SER A 94 -5.76 1.18 29.04
N LYS A 95 -5.12 0.37 28.19
CA LYS A 95 -5.33 0.35 26.74
C LYS A 95 -5.74 -1.04 26.25
N VAL A 96 -6.45 -1.07 25.14
CA VAL A 96 -6.73 -2.26 24.36
C VAL A 96 -5.86 -2.19 23.11
N GLN A 97 -5.10 -3.25 22.87
CA GLN A 97 -4.31 -3.43 21.67
C GLN A 97 -5.02 -4.46 20.80
N VAL A 98 -5.47 -4.02 19.63
CA VAL A 98 -6.06 -4.89 18.60
C VAL A 98 -4.93 -5.44 17.74
N ASP A 99 -4.63 -6.71 17.91
CA ASP A 99 -3.54 -7.40 17.23
C ASP A 99 -3.93 -7.84 15.81
N PRO A 100 -3.12 -7.53 14.79
CA PRO A 100 -3.39 -7.95 13.42
C PRO A 100 -3.23 -9.46 13.23
N LYS A 101 -3.89 -9.98 12.19
CA LYS A 101 -3.76 -11.39 11.76
C LYS A 101 -2.46 -11.69 11.00
N ILE A 102 -1.77 -10.66 10.51
CA ILE A 102 -0.46 -10.76 9.86
C ILE A 102 0.56 -9.96 10.67
N ASP A 103 1.83 -10.31 10.55
CA ASP A 103 2.89 -9.65 11.30
C ASP A 103 3.02 -8.17 10.97
N TRP A 104 3.36 -7.37 11.98
CA TRP A 104 3.55 -5.92 11.87
C TRP A 104 4.60 -5.53 10.82
N GLU A 105 5.66 -6.33 10.66
CA GLU A 105 6.67 -6.15 9.62
C GLU A 105 6.03 -6.08 8.22
N HIS A 106 5.11 -7.00 7.91
CA HIS A 106 4.41 -7.01 6.62
C HIS A 106 3.43 -5.85 6.47
N ILE A 107 2.75 -5.45 7.55
CA ILE A 107 1.85 -4.29 7.54
C ILE A 107 2.62 -3.01 7.24
N PHE A 108 3.79 -2.87 7.84
CA PHE A 108 4.67 -1.75 7.63
C PHE A 108 5.15 -1.68 6.18
N ASP A 109 5.61 -2.79 5.63
CA ASP A 109 6.05 -2.84 4.24
C ASP A 109 4.91 -2.57 3.25
N MET A 110 3.68 -3.04 3.54
CA MET A 110 2.50 -2.67 2.75
C MET A 110 2.25 -1.16 2.78
N LEU A 111 2.32 -0.56 3.98
CA LEU A 111 2.12 0.86 4.19
C LEU A 111 3.17 1.67 3.42
N LEU A 112 4.44 1.26 3.45
CA LEU A 112 5.49 1.89 2.64
C LEU A 112 5.26 1.75 1.15
N ALA A 113 4.86 0.58 0.68
CA ALA A 113 4.57 0.34 -0.74
C ALA A 113 3.42 1.22 -1.25
N VAL A 114 2.39 1.44 -0.43
CA VAL A 114 1.28 2.35 -0.74
C VAL A 114 1.75 3.81 -0.75
N TYR A 115 2.56 4.21 0.23
CA TYR A 115 3.12 5.57 0.29
C TYR A 115 3.97 5.91 -0.93
N ASP A 116 4.85 5.00 -1.35
CA ASP A 116 5.78 5.23 -2.47
C ASP A 116 5.10 5.47 -3.82
N GLN A 117 3.87 5.01 -3.99
CA GLN A 117 3.08 5.25 -5.20
C GLN A 117 2.24 6.54 -5.17
N ASN A 118 2.49 7.47 -4.22
CA ASN A 118 1.72 8.69 -4.00
C ASN A 118 0.23 8.43 -3.71
N ARG A 119 -0.08 7.35 -2.97
CA ARG A 119 -1.45 7.07 -2.53
C ARG A 119 -1.60 7.51 -1.08
N SER A 120 -2.65 8.28 -0.83
CA SER A 120 -2.99 8.74 0.51
C SER A 120 -3.39 7.55 1.36
N ILE A 121 -2.55 7.23 2.35
CA ILE A 121 -2.91 6.29 3.40
C ILE A 121 -3.81 7.03 4.37
N GLU A 122 -4.97 6.45 4.67
CA GLU A 122 -5.89 6.98 5.65
C GLU A 122 -5.38 6.59 7.04
N TYR A 123 -4.90 7.59 7.76
CA TYR A 123 -4.57 7.49 9.17
C TYR A 123 -5.77 7.91 10.00
N HIS A 124 -6.06 7.18 11.07
CA HIS A 124 -7.28 7.37 11.84
C HIS A 124 -7.00 7.57 13.35
N GLY A 125 -6.17 8.51 13.83
CA GLY A 125 -6.11 8.88 15.28
C GLY A 125 -5.90 10.38 15.53
N ILE A 126 -6.40 11.13 16.53
CA ILE A 126 -7.23 10.98 17.78
C ILE A 126 -7.89 12.36 18.08
N PRO A 127 -8.89 12.48 18.98
CA PRO A 127 -8.92 13.53 20.00
C PRO A 127 -8.42 13.07 21.39
N LEU A 128 -7.35 13.69 21.88
CA LEU A 128 -6.69 13.38 23.15
C LEU A 128 -7.30 14.10 24.36
N GLN A 129 -7.66 13.34 25.41
CA GLN A 129 -7.67 13.85 26.78
C GLN A 129 -7.05 12.81 27.75
N ASP A 130 -5.86 13.17 28.26
CA ASP A 130 -5.32 12.84 29.58
C ASP A 130 -4.69 11.47 29.95
N PHE A 131 -3.99 10.69 29.11
CA PHE A 131 -3.39 9.39 29.58
C PHE A 131 -1.88 9.16 29.40
N LEU A 132 -1.34 8.30 30.29
CA LEU A 132 0.08 7.98 30.54
C LEU A 132 0.22 6.47 30.85
N SER A 133 0.98 5.71 30.07
CA SER A 133 1.68 4.48 30.55
C SER A 133 2.64 3.92 29.49
N ASP A 134 3.66 3.22 30.00
CA ASP A 134 4.77 2.58 29.29
C ASP A 134 4.32 1.28 28.57
N ASP A 135 5.22 0.74 27.75
CA ASP A 135 5.17 -0.54 27.01
C ASP A 135 4.35 -0.51 25.71
N ILE A 136 4.95 0.02 24.64
CA ILE A 136 4.60 -0.27 23.24
C ILE A 136 5.92 -0.36 22.44
N HIS A 137 6.04 -1.27 21.48
CA HIS A 137 7.05 -1.13 20.42
C HIS A 137 6.69 0.12 19.58
N LEU A 138 7.10 1.28 20.09
CA LEU A 138 6.73 2.64 19.66
C LEU A 138 7.29 3.04 18.30
N ASP A 139 8.19 2.23 17.75
CA ASP A 139 8.97 2.58 16.57
C ASP A 139 8.10 2.69 15.33
N ASP A 140 7.08 1.84 15.23
CA ASP A 140 6.20 1.75 14.05
C ASP A 140 5.18 2.90 13.99
N VAL A 141 4.69 3.37 15.15
CA VAL A 141 3.67 4.45 15.22
C VAL A 141 4.23 5.79 14.71
N PHE A 142 5.51 6.08 14.96
CA PHE A 142 6.13 7.34 14.50
C PHE A 142 6.33 7.39 13.01
N VAL A 143 6.61 6.26 12.36
CA VAL A 143 6.76 6.24 10.92
C VAL A 143 5.44 6.54 10.25
N VAL A 144 4.35 5.95 10.73
CA VAL A 144 3.03 6.21 10.16
C VAL A 144 2.61 7.66 10.39
N LEU A 145 2.86 8.21 11.58
CA LEU A 145 2.69 9.65 11.84
C LEU A 145 3.53 10.51 10.90
N ALA A 146 4.78 10.11 10.62
CA ALA A 146 5.67 10.82 9.71
C ALA A 146 5.19 10.76 8.27
N ILE A 147 4.72 9.61 7.79
CA ILE A 147 4.14 9.45 6.46
C ILE A 147 2.91 10.34 6.30
N ASN A 148 2.02 10.36 7.28
CA ASN A 148 0.83 11.20 7.23
C ASN A 148 1.13 12.69 7.36
N TYR A 149 2.17 13.03 8.12
CA TYR A 149 2.70 14.39 8.18
C TYR A 149 3.24 14.83 6.81
N LEU A 150 4.03 13.99 6.14
CA LEU A 150 4.61 14.28 4.82
C LEU A 150 3.53 14.40 3.75
N ASP A 151 2.58 13.47 3.70
CA ASP A 151 1.45 13.49 2.76
C ASP A 151 0.58 14.76 2.96
N GLY A 152 0.29 15.11 4.22
CA GLY A 152 -0.38 16.36 4.55
C GLY A 152 0.38 17.61 4.07
N LEU A 153 1.71 17.61 4.20
CA LEU A 153 2.56 18.70 3.71
C LEU A 153 2.63 18.76 2.19
N GLU A 154 2.55 17.64 1.47
CA GLU A 154 2.56 17.64 0.01
C GLU A 154 1.36 18.41 -0.55
N THR A 155 0.19 18.20 0.04
CA THR A 155 -1.02 18.96 -0.30
C THR A 155 -0.82 20.47 -0.07
N ILE A 156 -0.20 20.83 1.05
CA ILE A 156 0.15 22.23 1.35
C ILE A 156 1.19 22.77 0.37
N HIS A 157 2.15 21.97 -0.07
CA HIS A 157 3.15 22.37 -1.05
C HIS A 157 2.50 22.74 -2.39
N ARG A 158 1.57 21.91 -2.86
CA ARG A 158 0.82 22.14 -4.11
C ARG A 158 -0.05 23.40 -4.06
N GLN A 159 -0.62 23.72 -2.89
CA GLN A 159 -1.58 24.83 -2.72
C GLN A 159 -0.98 26.10 -2.09
N GLY A 160 0.25 26.02 -1.58
CA GLY A 160 1.00 27.07 -0.91
C GLY A 160 0.74 27.21 0.59
N TYR A 161 1.75 27.66 1.34
CA TYR A 161 1.62 27.90 2.77
C TYR A 161 0.78 29.15 3.10
N ILE A 162 0.11 29.13 4.25
CA ILE A 162 -0.56 30.30 4.85
C ILE A 162 0.51 31.36 5.12
N ARG A 163 0.19 32.60 4.73
CA ARG A 163 1.04 33.77 4.88
C ARG A 163 0.24 34.90 5.51
N ASP A 164 0.85 35.55 6.49
CA ASP A 164 0.33 36.78 7.07
C ASP A 164 0.94 37.97 6.33
N LEU A 165 0.13 39.03 6.15
CA LEU A 165 0.59 40.29 5.57
C LEU A 165 0.87 41.25 6.72
N VAL A 166 2.15 41.49 6.98
CA VAL A 166 2.60 42.42 8.02
C VAL A 166 3.01 43.73 7.37
N ILE A 167 2.40 44.83 7.83
CA ILE A 167 2.75 46.17 7.40
C ILE A 167 4.05 46.57 8.10
N ARG A 168 5.15 46.60 7.36
CA ARG A 168 6.42 47.14 7.85
C ARG A 168 6.60 48.57 7.41
N ARG A 169 7.08 49.38 8.34
CA ARG A 169 7.38 50.81 8.15
C ARG A 169 8.87 51.02 8.40
N LEU A 170 9.60 51.52 7.41
CA LEU A 170 11.05 51.69 7.51
C LEU A 170 11.56 52.85 6.67
N ASP A 171 12.65 53.46 7.11
CA ASP A 171 13.39 54.49 6.38
C ASP A 171 14.43 53.80 5.48
N SER A 172 14.39 54.09 4.17
CA SER A 172 15.38 53.54 3.22
C SER A 172 15.42 54.33 1.92
N LEU A 173 16.62 54.44 1.32
CA LEU A 173 16.79 55.01 -0.02
C LEU A 173 16.32 54.06 -1.15
N ASP A 174 16.39 52.73 -0.92
CA ASP A 174 16.02 51.69 -1.89
C ASP A 174 14.77 50.91 -1.42
N GLY A 175 13.66 51.61 -1.26
CA GLY A 175 12.40 51.02 -0.82
C GLY A 175 11.47 50.59 -1.96
N ARG A 176 10.55 49.68 -1.63
CA ARG A 176 9.42 49.26 -2.46
C ARG A 176 8.16 49.32 -1.60
N GLY A 177 7.07 49.84 -2.14
CA GLY A 177 5.81 50.01 -1.42
C GLY A 177 5.24 51.41 -1.59
N GLU A 178 4.36 51.81 -0.68
CA GLU A 178 3.81 53.16 -0.62
C GLU A 178 4.74 54.06 0.22
N ILE A 179 4.96 55.29 -0.21
CA ILE A 179 5.74 56.27 0.56
C ILE A 179 4.79 57.01 1.49
N ASP A 180 5.09 56.99 2.79
CA ASP A 180 4.44 57.87 3.75
C ASP A 180 5.04 59.27 3.60
N VAL A 181 4.35 60.13 2.84
CA VAL A 181 4.83 61.47 2.53
C VAL A 181 4.94 62.33 3.79
N GLU A 182 4.02 62.17 4.74
CA GLU A 182 4.03 62.95 5.99
C GLU A 182 5.26 62.60 6.82
N GLN A 183 5.48 61.31 7.07
CA GLN A 183 6.63 60.86 7.86
C GLN A 183 7.96 61.15 7.16
N THR A 184 8.01 61.03 5.82
CA THR A 184 9.19 61.38 5.01
C THR A 184 9.57 62.85 5.16
N LEU A 185 8.59 63.77 5.10
CA LEU A 185 8.83 65.20 5.26
C LEU A 185 9.29 65.54 6.69
N LEU A 186 8.72 64.87 7.71
CA LEU A 186 9.16 65.01 9.10
C LEU A 186 10.60 64.52 9.30
N ASN A 187 10.97 63.39 8.68
CA ASN A 187 12.32 62.83 8.71
C ASN A 187 13.32 63.79 8.05
N HIS A 188 12.96 64.36 6.89
CA HIS A 188 13.78 65.37 6.21
C HIS A 188 13.98 66.62 7.10
N GLY A 189 12.92 67.07 7.77
CA GLY A 189 12.99 68.17 8.73
C GLY A 189 13.90 67.88 9.94
N ARG A 190 14.16 66.60 10.25
CA ARG A 190 15.08 66.14 11.30
C ARG A 190 16.48 65.77 10.80
N GLY A 191 16.74 65.93 9.50
CA GLY A 191 18.04 65.66 8.88
C GLY A 191 18.22 64.24 8.31
N THR A 192 17.19 63.39 8.35
CA THR A 192 17.21 62.06 7.72
C THR A 192 16.62 62.19 6.31
N LEU A 193 17.45 61.98 5.29
CA LEU A 193 17.07 62.14 3.88
C LEU A 193 16.38 60.89 3.29
N GLU A 194 16.32 59.80 4.05
CA GLU A 194 15.73 58.54 3.62
C GLU A 194 14.19 58.63 3.60
N PRO A 195 13.53 58.29 2.48
CA PRO A 195 12.08 58.18 2.43
C PRO A 195 11.54 57.12 3.41
N HIS A 196 10.39 57.42 4.02
CA HIS A 196 9.65 56.49 4.87
C HIS A 196 8.73 55.62 4.02
N TRP A 197 9.00 54.31 3.99
CA TRP A 197 8.25 53.34 3.20
C TRP A 197 7.30 52.55 4.07
N ILE A 198 6.05 52.40 3.60
CA ILE A 198 5.05 51.46 4.09
C ILE A 198 4.98 50.33 3.09
N ARG A 199 5.36 49.12 3.51
CA ARG A 199 5.32 47.93 2.65
C ARG A 199 4.68 46.75 3.35
N ASN A 200 3.91 45.99 2.57
CA ASN A 200 3.37 44.72 3.02
C ASN A 200 4.44 43.65 2.81
N GLU A 201 4.93 43.07 3.90
CA GLU A 201 5.80 41.91 3.86
C GLU A 201 4.99 40.65 4.14
N THR A 202 5.33 39.58 3.44
CA THR A 202 4.76 38.25 3.69
C THR A 202 5.54 37.58 4.80
N GLU A 203 4.85 37.20 5.87
CA GLU A 203 5.41 36.45 6.99
C GLU A 203 4.76 35.06 7.05
N TYR A 204 5.60 34.03 7.13
CA TYR A 204 5.14 32.64 7.17
C TYR A 204 5.08 32.09 8.61
N ASP A 205 5.62 32.80 9.60
CA ASP A 205 5.73 32.35 10.99
C ASP A 205 4.42 32.52 11.82
N ASN A 206 3.33 32.02 11.27
CA ASN A 206 2.03 31.97 11.95
C ASN A 206 1.86 30.69 12.79
N ALA A 207 0.83 30.67 13.64
CA ALA A 207 0.58 29.55 14.54
C ALA A 207 0.35 28.20 13.81
N ALA A 208 -0.21 28.22 12.60
CA ALA A 208 -0.45 27.01 11.82
C ALA A 208 0.86 26.41 11.28
N ASN A 209 1.67 27.21 10.59
CA ASN A 209 2.96 26.74 10.07
C ASN A 209 3.95 26.41 11.21
N SER A 210 3.92 27.17 12.31
CA SER A 210 4.72 26.91 13.50
C SER A 210 4.32 25.59 14.20
N LEU A 211 3.04 25.21 14.16
CA LEU A 211 2.58 23.91 14.66
C LEU A 211 3.09 22.77 13.78
N LEU A 212 3.03 22.92 12.45
CA LEU A 212 3.61 21.95 11.51
C LEU A 212 5.13 21.80 11.73
N HIS A 213 5.83 22.90 11.97
CA HIS A 213 7.26 22.90 12.28
C HIS A 213 7.56 22.20 13.61
N TYR A 214 6.75 22.44 14.64
CA TYR A 214 6.87 21.77 15.94
C TYR A 214 6.70 20.25 15.82
N ALA A 215 5.68 19.81 15.06
CA ALA A 215 5.42 18.39 14.83
C ALA A 215 6.59 17.71 14.12
N GLY A 216 7.09 18.30 13.02
CA GLY A 216 8.26 17.79 12.31
C GLY A 216 9.51 17.70 13.19
N LYS A 217 9.78 18.73 14.01
CA LYS A 217 10.89 18.69 14.98
C LYS A 217 10.74 17.60 16.03
N THR A 218 9.51 17.33 16.46
CA THR A 218 9.20 16.28 17.42
C THR A 218 9.41 14.90 16.80
N LEU A 219 8.90 14.68 15.58
CA LEU A 219 9.12 13.44 14.81
C LEU A 219 10.62 13.17 14.60
N LEU A 220 11.39 14.16 14.16
CA LEU A 220 12.85 14.02 14.00
C LEU A 220 13.57 13.68 15.31
N ARG A 221 13.09 14.18 16.44
CA ARG A 221 13.64 13.83 17.74
C ARG A 221 13.37 12.37 18.06
N LEU A 222 12.16 11.89 17.80
CA LEU A 222 11.74 10.51 18.07
C LEU A 222 12.53 9.51 17.22
N PHE A 223 12.69 9.79 15.93
CA PHE A 223 13.55 8.99 15.05
C PHE A 223 14.98 8.85 15.59
N ARG A 224 15.57 9.92 16.13
CA ARG A 224 16.93 9.87 16.72
C ARG A 224 17.00 9.12 18.04
N GLN A 225 15.89 9.03 18.77
CA GLN A 225 15.84 8.30 20.04
C GLN A 225 15.73 6.78 19.79
N ASN A 226 15.06 6.40 18.70
CA ASN A 226 14.74 5.01 18.37
C ASN A 226 15.60 4.45 17.21
N SER A 227 16.58 5.22 16.72
CA SER A 227 17.46 4.83 15.60
C SER A 227 18.41 3.66 15.90
N HIS A 228 18.49 3.19 17.15
CA HIS A 228 19.38 2.10 17.53
C HIS A 228 18.73 0.71 17.43
N GLU A 229 17.41 0.63 17.26
CA GLU A 229 16.65 -0.61 17.23
C GLU A 229 16.10 -0.96 15.82
N ASN A 230 16.21 -0.05 14.84
CA ASN A 230 15.58 -0.19 13.52
C ASN A 230 16.59 -0.22 12.36
N ASP A 231 16.74 -1.38 11.72
CA ASP A 231 17.65 -1.63 10.58
C ASP A 231 16.99 -1.47 9.19
N HIS A 232 15.76 -0.96 9.11
CA HIS A 232 15.01 -0.97 7.85
C HIS A 232 15.29 0.29 6.97
N PRO A 233 15.78 0.15 5.72
CA PRO A 233 16.25 1.26 4.88
C PRO A 233 15.23 2.38 4.60
N ALA A 234 13.93 2.08 4.64
CA ALA A 234 12.89 3.07 4.41
C ALA A 234 12.78 4.10 5.55
N TYR A 235 13.21 3.76 6.76
CA TYR A 235 13.23 4.70 7.89
C TYR A 235 14.14 5.88 7.62
N ASP A 236 15.33 5.63 7.08
CA ASP A 236 16.29 6.69 6.73
C ASP A 236 15.75 7.64 5.67
N ARG A 237 14.99 7.11 4.71
CA ARG A 237 14.34 7.91 3.68
C ARG A 237 13.26 8.82 4.28
N ILE A 238 12.33 8.26 5.06
CA ILE A 238 11.25 9.04 5.70
C ILE A 238 11.84 10.10 6.63
N PHE A 239 12.84 9.73 7.43
CA PHE A 239 13.58 10.67 8.27
C PHE A 239 14.18 11.82 7.45
N SER A 240 14.82 11.51 6.32
CA SER A 240 15.40 12.50 5.42
C SER A 240 14.34 13.41 4.80
N GLU A 241 13.17 12.88 4.44
CA GLU A 241 12.04 13.66 3.92
C GLU A 241 11.46 14.60 4.99
N VAL A 242 11.22 14.11 6.21
CA VAL A 242 10.77 14.96 7.33
C VAL A 242 11.81 16.05 7.62
N HIS A 243 13.10 15.71 7.57
CA HIS A 243 14.17 16.66 7.82
C HIS A 243 14.16 17.79 6.79
N ARG A 244 14.02 17.46 5.51
CA ARG A 244 13.91 18.46 4.42
C ARG A 244 12.70 19.36 4.58
N GLU A 245 11.56 18.85 5.00
CA GLU A 245 10.36 19.68 5.21
C GLU A 245 10.52 20.61 6.42
N VAL A 246 11.19 20.16 7.49
CA VAL A 246 11.53 21.03 8.63
C VAL A 246 12.49 22.13 8.19
N GLU A 247 13.56 21.82 7.45
CA GLU A 247 14.50 22.81 6.93
C GLU A 247 13.82 23.81 5.99
N ARG A 248 12.86 23.34 5.19
CA ARG A 248 12.07 24.20 4.30
C ARG A 248 11.26 25.22 5.10
N LEU A 249 10.56 24.79 6.16
CA LEU A 249 9.83 25.69 7.05
C LEU A 249 10.78 26.72 7.69
N GLU A 250 11.96 26.29 8.15
CA GLU A 250 12.98 27.18 8.72
C GLU A 250 13.51 28.19 7.70
N SER A 251 13.70 27.78 6.44
CA SER A 251 14.13 28.67 5.35
C SER A 251 13.11 29.77 5.04
N MET A 252 11.82 29.53 5.33
CA MET A 252 10.75 30.53 5.24
C MET A 252 10.65 31.43 6.48
N GLY A 253 11.53 31.23 7.47
CA GLY A 253 11.54 31.98 8.73
C GLY A 253 10.57 31.46 9.79
N VAL A 254 10.00 30.26 9.61
CA VAL A 254 9.09 29.66 10.59
C VAL A 254 9.88 29.12 11.77
N SER A 255 9.41 29.41 12.99
CA SER A 255 10.07 28.95 14.21
C SER A 255 9.06 28.41 15.22
N SER A 256 9.34 27.23 15.77
CA SER A 256 8.51 26.60 16.80
C SER A 256 9.24 26.51 18.14
N GLY A 257 8.54 26.81 19.23
CA GLY A 257 9.02 26.62 20.60
C GLY A 257 7.91 26.28 21.58
N LEU A 258 8.30 25.87 22.79
CA LEU A 258 7.38 25.55 23.89
C LEU A 258 6.68 26.80 24.45
N ASP A 259 7.24 27.98 24.21
CA ASP A 259 6.66 29.28 24.55
C ASP A 259 5.36 29.58 23.78
N ARG A 260 5.13 28.90 22.65
CA ARG A 260 3.93 29.06 21.80
C ARG A 260 2.86 27.98 22.02
N MET A 261 3.01 27.08 23.00
CA MET A 261 2.11 25.94 23.20
C MET A 261 0.65 26.35 23.45
N ASP A 262 0.41 27.44 24.18
CA ASP A 262 -0.96 27.94 24.39
C ASP A 262 -1.62 28.40 23.10
N ALA A 263 -0.83 28.97 22.17
CA ALA A 263 -1.31 29.35 20.86
C ALA A 263 -1.66 28.10 20.04
N TYR A 264 -0.81 27.07 20.08
CA TYR A 264 -1.09 25.81 19.40
C TYR A 264 -2.34 25.13 19.96
N ARG A 265 -2.51 25.04 21.28
CA ARG A 265 -3.67 24.39 21.92
C ARG A 265 -4.99 25.04 21.51
N ARG A 266 -5.04 26.38 21.49
CA ARG A 266 -6.27 27.13 21.16
C ARG A 266 -6.59 27.12 19.67
N LEU A 267 -5.58 26.95 18.81
CA LEU A 267 -5.76 26.92 17.37
C LEU A 267 -6.65 25.73 16.98
N SER A 268 -7.68 25.99 16.17
CA SER A 268 -8.59 25.00 15.62
C SER A 268 -8.64 25.13 14.10
N LEU A 269 -9.10 24.09 13.40
CA LEU A 269 -9.29 24.16 11.95
C LEU A 269 -10.29 25.28 11.56
N SER A 270 -11.27 25.57 12.43
CA SER A 270 -12.23 26.65 12.21
C SER A 270 -11.63 28.06 12.29
N ASP A 271 -10.45 28.21 12.90
CA ASP A 271 -9.73 29.49 12.90
C ASP A 271 -9.01 29.74 11.56
N LEU A 272 -8.88 28.71 10.72
CA LEU A 272 -8.31 28.84 9.37
C LEU A 272 -9.40 29.28 8.38
N PRO A 273 -9.06 30.14 7.39
CA PRO A 273 -9.99 30.49 6.33
C PRO A 273 -10.51 29.24 5.59
N LYS A 274 -11.77 29.23 5.17
CA LYS A 274 -12.38 28.07 4.48
C LYS A 274 -11.60 27.61 3.24
N GLN A 275 -10.92 28.53 2.55
CA GLN A 275 -10.07 28.24 1.40
C GLN A 275 -8.79 27.47 1.77
N ARG A 276 -8.49 27.30 3.05
CA ARG A 276 -7.30 26.63 3.60
C ARG A 276 -7.61 25.26 4.19
N ARG A 277 -8.79 24.68 3.91
CA ARG A 277 -9.16 23.33 4.39
C ARG A 277 -8.19 22.23 3.97
N TYR A 278 -7.41 22.44 2.91
CA TYR A 278 -6.32 21.54 2.51
C TYR A 278 -5.20 21.40 3.57
N TYR A 279 -5.20 22.22 4.63
CA TYR A 279 -4.34 22.04 5.80
C TYR A 279 -4.81 20.93 6.76
N GLN A 280 -6.05 20.46 6.63
CA GLN A 280 -6.71 19.59 7.62
C GLN A 280 -5.86 18.38 8.01
N LYS A 281 -5.45 17.58 7.02
CA LYS A 281 -4.59 16.41 7.24
C LYS A 281 -3.31 16.73 8.03
N ALA A 282 -2.53 17.70 7.56
CA ALA A 282 -1.28 18.09 8.22
C ALA A 282 -1.50 18.68 9.62
N PHE A 283 -2.61 19.42 9.79
CA PHE A 283 -2.99 20.05 11.06
C PHE A 283 -3.33 19.02 12.12
N ASP A 284 -4.15 18.03 11.77
CA ASP A 284 -4.61 16.99 12.68
C ASP A 284 -3.45 16.09 13.13
N VAL A 285 -2.58 15.68 12.19
CA VAL A 285 -1.35 14.95 12.53
C VAL A 285 -0.45 15.78 13.44
N ALA A 286 -0.28 17.07 13.14
CA ALA A 286 0.54 17.94 13.97
C ALA A 286 -0.04 18.15 15.39
N LYS A 287 -1.38 18.17 15.52
CA LYS A 287 -2.08 18.19 16.80
C LYS A 287 -1.90 16.91 17.59
N ALA A 288 -1.92 15.75 16.94
CA ALA A 288 -1.67 14.46 17.55
C ALA A 288 -0.24 14.40 18.12
N VAL A 289 0.76 14.71 17.28
CA VAL A 289 2.17 14.76 17.68
C VAL A 289 2.39 15.75 18.84
N MET A 290 1.77 16.93 18.76
CA MET A 290 1.88 17.95 19.80
C MET A 290 1.32 17.46 21.14
N SER A 291 0.10 16.91 21.14
CA SER A 291 -0.58 16.50 22.36
C SER A 291 0.14 15.34 23.05
N SER A 292 0.68 14.42 22.26
CA SER A 292 1.48 13.32 22.79
C SER A 292 2.79 13.79 23.44
N SER A 293 3.46 14.78 22.84
CA SER A 293 4.68 15.36 23.39
C SER A 293 4.48 16.08 24.74
N LEU A 294 3.25 16.49 25.07
CA LEU A 294 2.90 17.21 26.29
C LEU A 294 2.65 16.30 27.49
N GLY A 295 2.10 15.09 27.29
CA GLY A 295 1.88 14.12 28.37
C GLY A 295 3.20 13.69 29.04
N GLN A 296 4.26 13.56 28.25
CA GLN A 296 5.59 13.09 28.67
C GLN A 296 6.33 13.99 29.68
N GLN A 297 6.02 15.29 29.78
CA GLN A 297 6.79 16.20 30.65
C GLN A 297 6.49 16.06 32.15
N LEU A 298 5.48 15.26 32.53
CA LEU A 298 5.06 15.10 33.92
C LEU A 298 5.82 14.01 34.70
N ARG A 299 6.69 13.20 34.07
CA ARG A 299 7.51 12.18 34.76
C ARG A 299 8.97 12.16 34.27
N ASP A 300 9.91 12.01 35.20
CA ASP A 300 11.29 11.63 34.90
C ASP A 300 11.32 10.13 34.50
N GLY A 301 11.43 9.85 33.20
CA GLY A 301 11.50 8.51 32.60
C GLY A 301 11.82 8.58 31.09
N PRO A 302 12.12 7.45 30.41
CA PRO A 302 12.23 7.42 28.96
C PRO A 302 10.94 7.95 28.30
N ARG A 303 11.08 8.65 27.17
CA ARG A 303 10.02 9.46 26.57
C ARG A 303 9.23 8.64 25.54
N GLU A 304 8.05 8.16 25.92
CA GLU A 304 7.19 7.33 25.05
C GLU A 304 5.90 8.07 24.65
N LEU A 305 5.52 8.06 23.37
CA LEU A 305 4.32 8.74 22.90
C LEU A 305 3.07 7.93 23.23
N VAL A 306 2.12 8.57 23.89
CA VAL A 306 0.80 8.02 24.13
C VAL A 306 -0.13 8.58 23.06
N VAL A 307 -0.38 7.79 22.02
CA VAL A 307 -1.26 8.12 20.89
C VAL A 307 -2.12 6.89 20.63
N ASP A 308 -3.44 6.99 20.84
CA ASP A 308 -4.38 6.05 20.23
C ASP A 308 -4.10 6.03 18.72
N TYR A 309 -3.75 4.87 18.20
CA TYR A 309 -3.35 4.72 16.82
C TYR A 309 -4.12 3.56 16.25
N VAL A 310 -4.82 3.79 15.15
CA VAL A 310 -5.55 2.73 14.49
C VAL A 310 -5.39 2.76 12.97
N LEU A 311 -5.36 1.56 12.38
CA LEU A 311 -5.29 1.32 10.95
C LEU A 311 -6.47 0.46 10.50
N ASN A 312 -7.14 0.89 9.42
CA ASN A 312 -8.12 0.06 8.74
C ASN A 312 -7.40 -0.93 7.82
N MET A 313 -7.43 -2.21 8.18
CA MET A 313 -6.71 -3.24 7.42
C MET A 313 -7.39 -3.61 6.11
N GLU A 314 -8.72 -3.55 6.02
CA GLU A 314 -9.41 -3.77 4.73
C GLU A 314 -8.98 -2.72 3.70
N SER A 315 -8.95 -1.44 4.10
CA SER A 315 -8.57 -0.33 3.24
C SER A 315 -7.08 -0.34 2.88
N LEU A 316 -6.20 -0.63 3.86
CA LEU A 316 -4.77 -0.75 3.60
C LEU A 316 -4.48 -1.90 2.63
N PHE A 317 -5.10 -3.06 2.86
CA PHE A 317 -4.90 -4.24 2.02
C PHE A 317 -5.44 -4.04 0.60
N GLU A 318 -6.60 -3.37 0.43
CA GLU A 318 -7.12 -2.98 -0.88
C GLU A 318 -6.12 -2.08 -1.63
N GLN A 319 -5.63 -1.03 -0.98
CA GLN A 319 -4.68 -0.09 -1.59
C GLN A 319 -3.38 -0.79 -1.98
N TYR A 320 -2.86 -1.65 -1.08
CA TYR A 320 -1.68 -2.45 -1.32
C TYR A 320 -1.88 -3.44 -2.48
N SER A 321 -3.03 -4.12 -2.53
CA SER A 321 -3.38 -5.05 -3.61
C SER A 321 -3.34 -4.36 -4.97
N GLN A 322 -3.85 -3.13 -5.08
CA GLN A 322 -3.75 -2.35 -6.31
C GLN A 322 -2.28 -2.01 -6.67
N VAL A 323 -1.42 -1.67 -5.70
CA VAL A 323 0.02 -1.44 -5.94
C VAL A 323 0.68 -2.70 -6.50
N VAL A 324 0.37 -3.86 -5.91
CA VAL A 324 0.89 -5.16 -6.37
C VAL A 324 0.39 -5.48 -7.78
N ILE A 325 -0.91 -5.32 -8.06
CA ILE A 325 -1.47 -5.52 -9.41
C ILE A 325 -0.73 -4.66 -10.44
N GLU A 326 -0.48 -3.39 -10.15
CA GLU A 326 0.23 -2.48 -11.06
C GLU A 326 1.68 -2.90 -11.30
N ARG A 327 2.38 -3.27 -10.23
CA ARG A 327 3.76 -3.75 -10.30
C ARG A 327 3.85 -5.05 -11.11
N GLU A 328 3.01 -6.03 -10.79
CA GLU A 328 3.03 -7.33 -11.45
C GLU A 328 2.56 -7.24 -12.90
N LEU A 329 1.54 -6.43 -13.21
CA LEU A 329 1.17 -6.17 -14.59
C LEU A 329 2.32 -5.52 -15.38
N SER A 330 3.04 -4.56 -14.77
CA SER A 330 4.22 -3.95 -15.40
C SER A 330 5.34 -4.98 -15.63
N SER A 331 5.52 -5.92 -14.70
CA SER A 331 6.43 -7.06 -14.84
C SER A 331 6.01 -7.93 -16.04
N ILE A 332 4.73 -8.29 -16.14
CA ILE A 332 4.20 -9.10 -17.25
C ILE A 332 4.40 -8.40 -18.59
N LYS A 333 4.09 -7.10 -18.66
CA LYS A 333 4.32 -6.29 -19.88
C LYS A 333 5.79 -6.22 -20.28
N SER A 334 6.72 -6.32 -19.34
CA SER A 334 8.16 -6.22 -19.65
C SER A 334 8.68 -7.38 -20.51
N TYR A 335 8.00 -8.53 -20.47
CA TYR A 335 8.29 -9.68 -21.33
C TYR A 335 7.24 -9.90 -22.42
N ASP A 336 6.31 -8.97 -22.61
CA ASP A 336 5.46 -8.96 -23.80
C ASP A 336 6.25 -8.37 -24.98
N HIS A 337 6.84 -9.24 -25.78
CA HIS A 337 7.64 -8.83 -26.92
C HIS A 337 6.83 -8.46 -28.16
N LEU A 338 5.51 -8.71 -28.17
CA LEU A 338 4.62 -8.39 -29.29
C LEU A 338 3.85 -7.08 -29.07
N GLY A 339 3.82 -6.57 -27.84
CA GLY A 339 3.08 -5.36 -27.47
C GLY A 339 1.56 -5.56 -27.44
N ASP A 340 1.10 -6.80 -27.33
CA ASP A 340 -0.33 -7.16 -27.27
C ASP A 340 -1.00 -6.66 -25.97
N LEU A 341 -0.21 -6.31 -24.95
CA LEU A 341 -0.64 -5.85 -23.63
C LEU A 341 -0.49 -4.34 -23.40
N ASP A 342 -0.03 -3.57 -24.39
CA ASP A 342 0.26 -2.13 -24.22
C ASP A 342 -0.96 -1.35 -23.67
N ASP A 343 -2.15 -1.65 -24.18
CA ASP A 343 -3.41 -1.00 -23.81
C ASP A 343 -4.08 -1.57 -22.55
N VAL A 344 -3.52 -2.63 -21.95
CA VAL A 344 -4.06 -3.24 -20.73
C VAL A 344 -3.69 -2.39 -19.52
N THR A 345 -4.68 -1.99 -18.73
CA THR A 345 -4.46 -1.15 -17.54
C THR A 345 -5.20 -1.71 -16.33
N PRO A 346 -4.61 -1.59 -15.13
CA PRO A 346 -5.30 -1.90 -13.90
C PRO A 346 -6.07 -0.65 -13.44
N VAL A 347 -7.35 -0.81 -13.18
CA VAL A 347 -8.24 0.29 -12.77
C VAL A 347 -8.70 0.07 -11.34
N ARG A 348 -8.41 1.05 -10.49
CA ARG A 348 -8.87 1.09 -9.10
C ARG A 348 -10.30 1.61 -9.04
N SER A 349 -11.15 0.92 -8.29
CA SER A 349 -12.53 1.35 -7.96
C SER A 349 -13.33 1.87 -9.17
N PRO A 350 -13.41 1.14 -10.31
CA PRO A 350 -14.15 1.65 -11.47
C PRO A 350 -15.63 1.81 -11.15
N SER A 351 -16.15 3.03 -11.30
CA SER A 351 -17.56 3.31 -11.05
C SER A 351 -18.45 2.75 -12.16
N VAL A 352 -19.29 1.78 -11.81
CA VAL A 352 -20.24 1.12 -12.70
C VAL A 352 -21.64 1.64 -12.41
N ASN A 353 -22.17 2.44 -13.34
CA ASN A 353 -23.49 3.05 -13.23
C ASN A 353 -24.50 2.25 -14.08
N PRO A 354 -25.33 1.38 -13.49
CA PRO A 354 -26.29 0.56 -14.23
C PRO A 354 -27.43 1.38 -14.89
N PHE A 355 -27.66 2.62 -14.46
CA PHE A 355 -28.76 3.45 -14.92
C PHE A 355 -28.28 4.80 -15.48
N GLU A 356 -28.69 5.12 -16.69
CA GLU A 356 -28.38 6.41 -17.32
C GLU A 356 -29.01 7.57 -16.53
N GLY A 357 -28.20 8.55 -16.13
CA GLY A 357 -28.66 9.77 -15.45
C GLY A 357 -28.89 9.65 -13.94
N GLU A 358 -28.71 8.46 -13.35
CA GLU A 358 -28.88 8.21 -11.91
C GLU A 358 -27.56 7.86 -11.22
N GLY A 359 -26.61 8.81 -11.17
CA GLY A 359 -25.28 8.61 -10.58
C GLY A 359 -25.24 8.36 -9.06
N GLN A 360 -26.39 8.23 -8.39
CA GLN A 360 -26.48 7.81 -6.98
C GLN A 360 -26.54 6.30 -6.83
N ILE A 361 -26.83 5.56 -7.91
CA ILE A 361 -26.87 4.10 -7.92
C ILE A 361 -25.68 3.63 -8.73
N TYR A 362 -24.63 3.22 -8.02
CA TYR A 362 -23.40 2.74 -8.64
C TYR A 362 -22.85 1.53 -7.89
N HIS A 363 -22.00 0.78 -8.59
CA HIS A 363 -21.22 -0.32 -8.07
C HIS A 363 -19.74 0.00 -8.27
N GLU A 364 -18.91 -0.30 -7.28
CA GLU A 364 -17.46 -0.08 -7.32
C GLU A 364 -16.78 -1.38 -6.89
N PRO A 365 -16.33 -2.24 -7.82
CA PRO A 365 -15.40 -3.29 -7.48
C PRO A 365 -14.06 -2.67 -7.07
N ASP A 366 -13.32 -3.32 -6.17
CA ASP A 366 -12.05 -2.77 -5.69
C ASP A 366 -11.04 -2.61 -6.85
N HIS A 367 -10.96 -3.62 -7.72
CA HIS A 367 -10.02 -3.65 -8.83
C HIS A 367 -10.64 -4.24 -10.10
N ALA A 368 -10.22 -3.73 -11.26
CA ALA A 368 -10.49 -4.34 -12.56
C ALA A 368 -9.25 -4.31 -13.44
N LEU A 369 -9.07 -5.34 -14.26
CA LEU A 369 -8.10 -5.35 -15.35
C LEU A 369 -8.87 -5.02 -16.64
N GLN A 370 -8.48 -3.95 -17.33
CA GLN A 370 -9.22 -3.43 -18.48
C GLN A 370 -8.33 -3.21 -19.69
N GLU A 371 -8.89 -3.36 -20.88
CA GLU A 371 -8.29 -2.97 -22.14
C GLU A 371 -9.27 -2.05 -22.88
N GLY A 372 -8.95 -0.77 -22.95
CA GLY A 372 -9.88 0.23 -23.47
C GLY A 372 -11.21 0.22 -22.70
N GLY A 373 -12.26 -0.30 -23.32
CA GLY A 373 -13.60 -0.41 -22.71
C GLY A 373 -13.99 -1.83 -22.27
N GLU A 374 -13.15 -2.82 -22.51
CA GLU A 374 -13.40 -4.22 -22.16
C GLU A 374 -12.78 -4.56 -20.79
N THR A 375 -13.51 -5.29 -19.96
CA THR A 375 -13.01 -5.77 -18.66
C THR A 375 -12.58 -7.21 -18.78
N LEU A 376 -11.27 -7.46 -18.60
CA LEU A 376 -10.65 -8.79 -18.69
C LEU A 376 -10.80 -9.58 -17.40
N ALA A 377 -10.77 -8.91 -16.25
CA ALA A 377 -10.96 -9.52 -14.94
C ALA A 377 -11.49 -8.50 -13.92
N VAL A 378 -12.24 -9.01 -12.93
CA VAL A 378 -12.70 -8.25 -11.77
C VAL A 378 -12.13 -8.89 -10.51
N LEU A 379 -11.46 -8.09 -9.67
CA LEU A 379 -10.85 -8.55 -8.44
C LEU A 379 -11.39 -7.73 -7.25
N ASP A 380 -11.59 -8.42 -6.14
CA ASP A 380 -12.16 -7.84 -4.92
C ASP A 380 -11.27 -8.26 -3.74
N SER A 381 -10.76 -7.28 -3.01
CA SER A 381 -9.80 -7.47 -1.92
C SER A 381 -10.53 -7.79 -0.61
N LYS A 382 -10.12 -8.85 0.08
CA LYS A 382 -10.78 -9.29 1.32
C LYS A 382 -9.75 -9.69 2.37
N TYR A 383 -9.66 -8.87 3.41
CA TYR A 383 -8.78 -9.08 4.55
C TYR A 383 -9.43 -9.99 5.62
N TYR A 384 -9.70 -11.23 5.23
CA TYR A 384 -10.39 -12.21 6.07
C TYR A 384 -9.42 -13.13 6.83
N ALA A 385 -9.84 -13.55 8.02
CA ALA A 385 -9.11 -14.55 8.81
C ALA A 385 -9.18 -15.95 8.18
N GLU A 386 -8.27 -16.83 8.60
CA GLU A 386 -8.31 -18.24 8.20
C GLU A 386 -9.70 -18.86 8.46
N GLY A 387 -10.23 -19.57 7.46
CA GLY A 387 -11.52 -20.26 7.57
C GLY A 387 -12.75 -19.44 7.13
N HIS A 388 -12.62 -18.12 6.95
CA HIS A 388 -13.68 -17.26 6.42
C HIS A 388 -13.64 -17.21 4.89
N ASP A 389 -14.42 -18.09 4.24
CA ASP A 389 -14.46 -18.22 2.79
C ASP A 389 -15.44 -17.18 2.18
N PRO A 390 -14.97 -16.13 1.47
CA PRO A 390 -15.82 -15.06 0.91
C PRO A 390 -16.84 -15.60 -0.10
N VAL A 391 -16.58 -16.76 -0.69
CA VAL A 391 -17.51 -17.43 -1.61
C VAL A 391 -18.70 -18.02 -0.85
N LYS A 392 -18.55 -18.40 0.42
CA LYS A 392 -19.67 -18.90 1.24
C LYS A 392 -20.48 -17.74 1.83
N GLU A 393 -19.84 -16.61 2.07
CA GLU A 393 -20.47 -15.41 2.61
C GLU A 393 -21.40 -14.75 1.59
N SER A 394 -22.65 -14.52 1.99
CA SER A 394 -23.68 -14.05 1.07
C SER A 394 -23.42 -12.65 0.49
N PRO A 395 -22.98 -11.65 1.28
CA PRO A 395 -22.80 -10.30 0.76
C PRO A 395 -21.64 -10.19 -0.24
N SER A 396 -20.46 -10.68 0.11
CA SER A 396 -19.25 -10.59 -0.73
C SER A 396 -19.42 -11.36 -2.04
N ARG A 397 -19.92 -12.61 -1.99
CA ARG A 397 -20.27 -13.38 -3.20
C ARG A 397 -21.26 -12.64 -4.10
N SER A 398 -22.33 -12.08 -3.52
CA SER A 398 -23.39 -11.44 -4.31
C SER A 398 -22.89 -10.15 -4.97
N ARG A 399 -22.03 -9.37 -4.30
CA ARG A 399 -21.38 -8.20 -4.87
C ARG A 399 -20.49 -8.58 -6.06
N LEU A 400 -19.58 -9.54 -5.88
CA LEU A 400 -18.67 -9.96 -6.95
C LEU A 400 -19.42 -10.48 -8.19
N PHE A 401 -20.49 -11.25 -8.01
CA PHE A 401 -21.33 -11.68 -9.14
C PHE A 401 -22.11 -10.55 -9.80
N SER A 402 -22.49 -9.52 -9.04
CA SER A 402 -23.12 -8.32 -9.62
C SER A 402 -22.10 -7.56 -10.47
N TYR A 403 -20.86 -7.42 -10.00
CA TYR A 403 -19.78 -6.82 -10.77
C TYR A 403 -19.49 -7.61 -12.06
N ALA A 404 -19.38 -8.94 -11.96
CA ALA A 404 -19.20 -9.83 -13.10
C ALA A 404 -20.27 -9.62 -14.17
N TYR A 405 -21.53 -9.53 -13.75
CA TYR A 405 -22.67 -9.35 -14.64
C TYR A 405 -22.64 -7.98 -15.34
N LEU A 406 -22.38 -6.90 -14.59
CA LEU A 406 -22.40 -5.53 -15.11
C LEU A 406 -21.17 -5.21 -15.98
N LEU A 407 -20.02 -5.81 -15.69
CA LEU A 407 -18.76 -5.62 -16.42
C LEU A 407 -18.52 -6.70 -17.49
N HIS A 408 -19.43 -7.65 -17.65
CA HIS A 408 -19.33 -8.76 -18.61
C HIS A 408 -18.03 -9.59 -18.50
N SER A 409 -17.48 -9.70 -17.29
CA SER A 409 -16.27 -10.49 -17.03
C SER A 409 -16.58 -11.93 -16.66
N ASP A 410 -15.87 -12.89 -17.27
CA ASP A 410 -15.88 -14.31 -16.89
C ASP A 410 -14.72 -14.69 -15.96
N ARG A 411 -13.85 -13.74 -15.61
CA ARG A 411 -12.73 -13.90 -14.67
C ARG A 411 -12.94 -13.10 -13.40
N LEU A 412 -13.02 -13.83 -12.29
CA LEU A 412 -13.31 -13.29 -10.98
C LEU A 412 -12.23 -13.71 -9.99
N ALA A 413 -11.80 -12.80 -9.13
CA ALA A 413 -10.89 -13.12 -8.05
C ALA A 413 -11.29 -12.47 -6.73
N PHE A 414 -11.09 -13.22 -5.65
CA PHE A 414 -10.90 -12.64 -4.33
C PHE A 414 -9.42 -12.62 -4.02
N LEU A 415 -8.88 -11.44 -3.75
CA LEU A 415 -7.51 -11.27 -3.26
C LEU A 415 -7.53 -11.39 -1.75
N CYS A 416 -6.82 -12.35 -1.19
CA CYS A 416 -6.86 -12.65 0.24
C CYS A 416 -5.43 -12.89 0.76
N PRO A 417 -5.10 -12.50 2.00
CA PRO A 417 -3.77 -12.74 2.55
C PRO A 417 -3.63 -14.15 3.17
N LEU A 418 -4.71 -14.70 3.75
CA LEU A 418 -4.64 -15.84 4.67
C LEU A 418 -5.53 -17.03 4.24
N LEU A 419 -6.10 -17.02 3.04
CA LEU A 419 -6.99 -18.09 2.60
C LEU A 419 -6.28 -19.11 1.73
N LYS A 420 -6.65 -20.38 1.85
CA LYS A 420 -6.12 -21.39 0.94
C LYS A 420 -6.58 -21.10 -0.51
N PRO A 421 -5.67 -21.13 -1.49
CA PRO A 421 -6.02 -20.96 -2.90
C PRO A 421 -7.09 -21.95 -3.33
N LYS A 422 -8.06 -21.45 -4.09
CA LYS A 422 -9.15 -22.29 -4.63
C LYS A 422 -9.59 -21.75 -5.97
N ARG A 423 -9.83 -22.65 -6.92
CA ARG A 423 -10.45 -22.35 -8.21
C ARG A 423 -11.84 -22.98 -8.26
N ARG A 424 -12.83 -22.23 -8.72
CA ARG A 424 -14.23 -22.68 -8.89
C ARG A 424 -14.77 -22.22 -10.24
N ARG A 425 -15.54 -23.09 -10.88
CA ARG A 425 -16.30 -22.75 -12.10
C ARG A 425 -17.76 -22.51 -11.73
N VAL A 426 -18.30 -21.36 -12.15
CA VAL A 426 -19.70 -21.01 -11.97
C VAL A 426 -20.53 -21.78 -12.99
N THR A 427 -21.42 -22.65 -12.52
CA THR A 427 -22.16 -23.58 -13.39
C THR A 427 -23.05 -22.89 -14.43
N GLN A 428 -23.58 -21.70 -14.13
CA GLN A 428 -24.54 -21.00 -14.98
C GLN A 428 -23.89 -20.18 -16.10
N THR A 429 -22.68 -19.64 -15.86
CA THR A 429 -22.01 -18.70 -16.77
C THR A 429 -20.69 -19.24 -17.30
N ASP A 430 -20.22 -20.38 -16.79
CA ASP A 430 -18.88 -20.91 -17.00
C ASP A 430 -17.71 -20.00 -16.54
N ALA A 431 -18.04 -18.89 -15.87
CA ALA A 431 -17.06 -17.99 -15.28
C ALA A 431 -16.18 -18.71 -14.25
N GLU A 432 -14.93 -18.30 -14.16
CA GLU A 432 -13.97 -18.84 -13.21
C GLU A 432 -13.74 -17.86 -12.06
N LEU A 433 -13.95 -18.35 -10.84
CA LEU A 433 -13.66 -17.63 -9.61
C LEU A 433 -12.44 -18.24 -8.94
N GLN A 434 -11.44 -17.42 -8.66
CA GLN A 434 -10.23 -17.81 -7.92
C GLN A 434 -10.14 -17.10 -6.57
N ILE A 435 -9.69 -17.81 -5.54
CA ILE A 435 -9.13 -17.20 -4.32
C ILE A 435 -7.64 -17.13 -4.55
N VAL A 436 -7.13 -15.90 -4.70
CA VAL A 436 -5.72 -15.59 -4.94
C VAL A 436 -5.12 -15.23 -3.59
N SER A 437 -4.22 -16.09 -3.11
CA SER A 437 -3.60 -15.99 -1.80
C SER A 437 -2.35 -16.87 -1.78
N PRO A 438 -1.33 -16.57 -0.95
CA PRO A 438 -0.19 -17.47 -0.76
C PRO A 438 -0.62 -18.83 -0.21
N GLU A 439 0.10 -19.91 -0.58
CA GLU A 439 -0.12 -21.26 -0.02
C GLU A 439 0.52 -21.44 1.36
N GLN A 440 1.57 -20.67 1.65
CA GLN A 440 2.33 -20.69 2.90
C GLN A 440 1.96 -19.48 3.78
N GLU A 441 2.75 -19.21 4.82
CA GLU A 441 2.63 -17.98 5.61
C GLU A 441 2.67 -16.74 4.69
N PHE A 442 1.86 -15.74 5.04
CA PHE A 442 1.73 -14.53 4.24
C PHE A 442 3.07 -13.78 4.22
N THR A 443 3.58 -13.53 3.02
CA THR A 443 4.73 -12.65 2.78
C THR A 443 4.40 -11.75 1.61
N LEU A 444 5.01 -10.56 1.55
CA LEU A 444 4.75 -9.62 0.44
C LEU A 444 5.24 -10.15 -0.92
N SER A 445 6.36 -10.87 -0.93
CA SER A 445 6.86 -11.53 -2.15
C SER A 445 5.92 -12.64 -2.58
N GLY A 446 5.55 -13.54 -1.66
CA GLY A 446 4.63 -14.64 -1.98
C GLY A 446 3.25 -14.15 -2.43
N TYR A 447 2.76 -13.05 -1.86
CA TYR A 447 1.54 -12.40 -2.34
C TYR A 447 1.70 -11.79 -3.74
N GLY A 448 2.85 -11.17 -4.02
CA GLY A 448 3.22 -10.71 -5.36
C GLY A 448 3.21 -11.84 -6.38
N ASP A 449 3.85 -12.96 -6.07
CA ASP A 449 3.96 -14.12 -6.97
C ASP A 449 2.58 -14.69 -7.34
N VAL A 450 1.67 -14.85 -6.37
CA VAL A 450 0.33 -15.39 -6.67
C VAL A 450 -0.54 -14.41 -7.45
N VAL A 451 -0.37 -13.09 -7.24
CA VAL A 451 -1.04 -12.08 -8.05
C VAL A 451 -0.47 -12.06 -9.47
N HIS A 452 0.86 -12.19 -9.61
CA HIS A 452 1.52 -12.33 -10.89
C HIS A 452 0.98 -13.52 -11.68
N ASP A 453 0.92 -14.70 -11.06
CA ASP A 453 0.39 -15.91 -11.69
C ASP A 453 -1.07 -15.77 -12.09
N TYR A 454 -1.91 -15.17 -11.24
CA TYR A 454 -3.30 -14.91 -11.59
C TYR A 454 -3.44 -13.98 -12.80
N LEU A 455 -2.71 -12.85 -12.81
CA LEU A 455 -2.74 -11.90 -13.91
C LEU A 455 -2.21 -12.54 -15.20
N HIS A 456 -1.14 -13.31 -15.12
CA HIS A 456 -0.59 -14.06 -16.25
C HIS A 456 -1.63 -15.06 -16.81
N ASP A 457 -2.30 -15.85 -15.96
CA ASP A 457 -3.37 -16.78 -16.36
C ASP A 457 -4.56 -16.09 -17.04
N VAL A 458 -4.86 -14.85 -16.67
CA VAL A 458 -5.89 -14.04 -17.33
C VAL A 458 -5.41 -13.58 -18.71
N LEU A 459 -4.17 -13.09 -18.80
CA LEU A 459 -3.61 -12.48 -20.00
C LEU A 459 -3.20 -13.49 -21.07
N VAL A 460 -2.78 -14.70 -20.69
CA VAL A 460 -2.46 -15.81 -21.61
C VAL A 460 -3.65 -16.17 -22.51
N ARG A 461 -4.89 -16.03 -22.02
CA ARG A 461 -6.07 -16.27 -22.86
C ARG A 461 -6.21 -15.27 -24.01
N LYS A 462 -5.64 -14.09 -23.85
CA LYS A 462 -5.63 -13.03 -24.87
C LYS A 462 -4.42 -13.18 -25.79
N SER A 463 -3.24 -13.39 -25.21
CA SER A 463 -1.98 -13.58 -25.93
C SER A 463 -1.27 -14.81 -25.37
N ALA A 464 -1.48 -15.96 -26.02
CA ALA A 464 -0.95 -17.24 -25.55
C ALA A 464 0.59 -17.27 -25.58
N GLU A 465 1.21 -16.43 -26.41
CA GLU A 465 2.66 -16.31 -26.54
C GLU A 465 3.35 -15.84 -25.26
N LEU A 466 2.60 -15.19 -24.36
CA LEU A 466 3.07 -14.84 -23.03
C LEU A 466 3.60 -16.06 -22.25
N GLU A 467 3.03 -17.25 -22.43
CA GLU A 467 3.55 -18.46 -21.78
C GLU A 467 5.01 -18.74 -22.17
N ALA A 468 5.32 -18.59 -23.46
CA ALA A 468 6.66 -18.83 -23.97
C ALA A 468 7.61 -17.69 -23.59
N PHE A 469 7.15 -16.43 -23.61
CA PHE A 469 7.97 -15.28 -23.23
C PHE A 469 8.29 -15.25 -21.75
N ARG A 470 7.32 -15.58 -20.89
CA ARG A 470 7.56 -15.77 -19.45
C ARG A 470 8.63 -16.83 -19.22
N ALA A 471 8.54 -17.97 -19.91
CA ALA A 471 9.54 -19.03 -19.77
C ALA A 471 10.94 -18.57 -20.17
N VAL A 472 11.08 -17.75 -21.22
CA VAL A 472 12.36 -17.14 -21.61
C VAL A 472 12.85 -16.17 -20.53
N ALA A 473 11.99 -15.28 -20.04
CA ALA A 473 12.35 -14.26 -19.04
C ALA A 473 12.80 -14.87 -17.70
N GLU A 474 12.16 -15.96 -17.27
CA GLU A 474 12.54 -16.71 -16.06
C GLU A 474 13.80 -17.56 -16.25
N ASN A 475 14.13 -17.91 -17.51
CA ASN A 475 15.23 -18.80 -17.84
C ASN A 475 16.16 -18.19 -18.90
N ARG A 476 16.44 -18.92 -20.00
CA ARG A 476 17.32 -18.49 -21.09
C ARG A 476 16.78 -18.94 -22.44
N LEU A 477 16.73 -18.02 -23.40
CA LEU A 477 16.48 -18.34 -24.80
C LEU A 477 17.60 -19.24 -25.33
N CYS A 478 17.26 -20.43 -25.84
CA CYS A 478 18.22 -21.48 -26.17
C CYS A 478 18.37 -21.67 -27.69
N LEU A 479 18.85 -20.64 -28.39
CA LEU A 479 19.02 -20.70 -29.85
C LEU A 479 20.26 -19.92 -30.31
N ASP A 480 21.27 -20.62 -30.83
CA ASP A 480 22.55 -20.03 -31.24
C ASP A 480 22.36 -18.89 -32.27
N GLY A 481 22.98 -17.74 -32.00
CA GLY A 481 22.94 -16.55 -32.83
C GLY A 481 21.62 -15.75 -32.80
N VAL A 482 20.82 -15.91 -31.75
CA VAL A 482 19.54 -15.22 -31.53
C VAL A 482 19.53 -14.60 -30.14
N GLU A 483 19.05 -13.37 -30.05
CA GLU A 483 18.98 -12.62 -28.80
C GLU A 483 17.51 -12.45 -28.37
N GLU A 484 17.25 -12.10 -27.09
CA GLU A 484 15.89 -11.87 -26.60
C GLU A 484 15.15 -10.75 -27.36
N THR A 485 15.87 -9.77 -27.92
CA THR A 485 15.26 -8.71 -28.75
C THR A 485 14.60 -9.25 -30.01
N ASP A 486 15.03 -10.42 -30.49
CA ASP A 486 14.46 -11.06 -31.68
C ASP A 486 13.07 -11.66 -31.39
N LEU A 487 12.65 -11.78 -30.12
CA LEU A 487 11.32 -12.28 -29.74
C LEU A 487 10.17 -11.41 -30.28
N SER A 488 10.44 -10.16 -30.64
CA SER A 488 9.49 -9.32 -31.39
C SER A 488 9.10 -9.91 -32.76
N ASP A 489 9.96 -10.75 -33.33
CA ASP A 489 9.73 -11.52 -34.55
C ASP A 489 9.36 -12.99 -34.27
N ALA A 490 8.92 -13.34 -33.05
CA ALA A 490 8.61 -14.73 -32.66
C ALA A 490 7.59 -15.42 -33.57
N LYS A 491 6.62 -14.68 -34.13
CA LYS A 491 5.60 -15.17 -35.07
C LYS A 491 6.04 -15.11 -36.55
N SER A 492 7.23 -14.58 -36.84
CA SER A 492 7.70 -14.36 -38.21
C SER A 492 8.17 -15.68 -38.83
N MET A 493 7.49 -16.13 -39.90
CA MET A 493 7.89 -17.33 -40.66
C MET A 493 9.19 -17.15 -41.48
N SER A 494 9.72 -15.93 -41.51
CA SER A 494 11.04 -15.59 -42.04
C SER A 494 12.04 -15.20 -40.94
N GLY A 495 11.61 -15.23 -39.69
CA GLY A 495 12.40 -14.88 -38.51
C GLY A 495 13.29 -16.03 -38.04
N PRO A 496 14.06 -15.79 -36.96
CA PRO A 496 15.09 -16.72 -36.48
C PRO A 496 14.53 -18.01 -35.87
N PHE A 497 13.27 -18.00 -35.44
CA PHE A 497 12.58 -19.11 -34.76
C PHE A 497 11.91 -20.12 -35.71
N THR A 498 12.15 -19.99 -37.02
CA THR A 498 11.70 -20.97 -38.00
C THR A 498 12.55 -22.24 -37.95
N PHE A 499 11.90 -23.40 -38.10
CA PHE A 499 12.55 -24.72 -38.11
C PHE A 499 12.42 -25.43 -39.47
N LYS A 500 12.37 -24.66 -40.58
CA LYS A 500 12.32 -25.21 -41.95
C LYS A 500 13.44 -26.20 -42.26
N ASP A 501 14.61 -25.99 -41.67
CA ASP A 501 15.67 -26.99 -41.59
C ASP A 501 15.79 -27.46 -40.14
N SER A 502 15.07 -28.54 -39.80
CA SER A 502 15.00 -29.07 -38.45
C SER A 502 16.37 -29.52 -37.92
N ARG A 503 17.29 -29.93 -38.81
CA ARG A 503 18.63 -30.39 -38.45
C ARG A 503 19.56 -29.24 -38.08
N ASP A 504 19.48 -28.14 -38.81
CA ASP A 504 20.20 -26.91 -38.46
C ASP A 504 19.64 -26.31 -37.18
N PHE A 505 18.30 -26.25 -37.07
CA PHE A 505 17.62 -25.77 -35.87
C PHE A 505 18.01 -26.57 -34.62
N SER A 506 17.93 -27.90 -34.66
CA SER A 506 18.30 -28.77 -33.52
C SER A 506 19.76 -28.58 -33.10
N LEU A 507 20.65 -28.38 -34.07
CA LEU A 507 22.08 -28.14 -33.82
C LEU A 507 22.31 -26.79 -33.13
N ARG A 508 21.62 -25.73 -33.57
CA ARG A 508 21.70 -24.39 -32.97
C ARG A 508 21.16 -24.36 -31.55
N VAL A 509 20.08 -25.09 -31.29
CA VAL A 509 19.54 -25.26 -29.93
C VAL A 509 20.55 -25.97 -29.03
N LEU A 510 21.07 -27.13 -29.47
CA LEU A 510 22.04 -27.88 -28.67
C LEU A 510 23.33 -27.08 -28.43
N LYS A 511 23.79 -26.33 -29.43
CA LYS A 511 24.96 -25.46 -29.32
C LYS A 511 24.75 -24.39 -28.26
N ALA A 512 23.63 -23.67 -28.27
CA ALA A 512 23.33 -22.70 -27.21
C ALA A 512 23.23 -23.37 -25.82
N ALA A 513 22.53 -24.50 -25.71
CA ALA A 513 22.40 -25.23 -24.46
C ALA A 513 23.76 -25.64 -23.86
N ALA A 514 24.62 -26.29 -24.66
CA ALA A 514 25.85 -26.91 -24.18
C ALA A 514 27.07 -25.97 -24.18
N ASP A 515 27.17 -25.06 -25.15
CA ASP A 515 28.35 -24.19 -25.30
C ASP A 515 28.18 -22.86 -24.55
N GLU A 516 26.94 -22.41 -24.28
CA GLU A 516 26.67 -21.08 -23.70
C GLU A 516 25.98 -21.11 -22.33
N HIS A 517 25.04 -22.03 -22.09
CA HIS A 517 24.20 -21.98 -20.88
C HIS A 517 24.51 -23.03 -19.81
N SER A 518 24.88 -24.25 -20.21
CA SER A 518 25.15 -25.36 -19.30
C SER A 518 26.31 -25.06 -18.35
N TRP A 519 26.18 -25.48 -17.10
CA TRP A 519 27.28 -25.46 -16.12
C TRP A 519 27.93 -26.83 -15.95
N GLU A 520 27.23 -27.91 -16.32
CA GLU A 520 27.72 -29.28 -16.21
C GLU A 520 28.57 -29.69 -17.42
N VAL A 521 28.31 -29.07 -18.57
CA VAL A 521 28.88 -29.39 -19.88
C VAL A 521 29.62 -28.16 -20.39
N ARG A 522 30.88 -28.30 -20.86
CA ARG A 522 31.66 -27.14 -21.36
C ARG A 522 31.49 -26.90 -22.85
N ASN A 523 31.15 -27.95 -23.57
CA ASN A 523 30.81 -27.90 -24.99
C ASN A 523 30.00 -29.13 -25.37
N ARG A 524 29.30 -29.08 -26.51
CA ARG A 524 28.48 -30.20 -27.01
C ARG A 524 29.19 -31.57 -27.13
N TYR A 525 30.53 -31.61 -27.26
CA TYR A 525 31.29 -32.86 -27.34
C TYR A 525 31.47 -33.54 -25.98
N ASP A 526 31.12 -32.85 -24.89
CA ASP A 526 31.08 -33.42 -23.54
C ASP A 526 29.75 -34.17 -23.27
N LEU A 527 28.77 -34.06 -24.18
CA LEU A 527 27.49 -34.79 -24.11
C LEU A 527 27.62 -36.23 -24.60
N GLU A 528 26.78 -37.13 -24.09
CA GLU A 528 26.70 -38.50 -24.61
C GLU A 528 26.29 -38.48 -26.09
N GLN A 529 27.09 -39.15 -26.94
CA GLN A 529 26.91 -39.15 -28.40
C GLN A 529 26.87 -37.74 -29.01
N ASP A 530 27.66 -36.79 -28.50
CA ASP A 530 27.68 -35.39 -28.94
C ASP A 530 26.29 -34.72 -28.87
N GLY A 531 25.39 -35.24 -28.02
CA GLY A 531 24.00 -34.77 -27.87
C GLY A 531 23.04 -35.21 -28.98
N ASP A 532 23.41 -36.21 -29.79
CA ASP A 532 22.60 -36.69 -30.93
C ASP A 532 21.18 -37.12 -30.52
N TRP A 533 21.02 -37.72 -29.33
CA TRP A 533 19.70 -38.10 -28.82
C TRP A 533 18.79 -36.88 -28.64
N THR A 534 19.27 -35.83 -27.96
CA THR A 534 18.50 -34.60 -27.73
C THR A 534 18.17 -33.91 -29.05
N ARG A 535 19.09 -33.94 -30.02
CA ARG A 535 18.85 -33.41 -31.37
C ARG A 535 17.76 -34.18 -32.11
N GLU A 536 17.81 -35.50 -32.10
CA GLU A 536 16.78 -36.36 -32.72
C GLU A 536 15.40 -36.10 -32.07
N GLN A 537 15.36 -35.87 -30.75
CA GLN A 537 14.14 -35.52 -30.02
C GLN A 537 13.56 -34.15 -30.43
N ILE A 538 14.42 -33.15 -30.68
CA ILE A 538 14.00 -31.83 -31.17
C ILE A 538 13.50 -31.95 -32.62
N GLU A 539 14.25 -32.64 -33.48
CA GLU A 539 13.90 -32.86 -34.89
C GLU A 539 12.54 -33.55 -35.02
N THR A 540 12.33 -34.64 -34.27
CA THR A 540 11.07 -35.38 -34.27
C THR A 540 9.87 -34.50 -33.88
N ARG A 541 10.03 -33.61 -32.90
CA ARG A 541 8.96 -32.70 -32.47
C ARG A 541 8.69 -31.57 -33.47
N CYS A 542 9.74 -31.09 -34.14
CA CYS A 542 9.60 -30.11 -35.20
C CYS A 542 8.89 -30.72 -36.43
N GLU A 543 9.24 -31.94 -36.83
CA GLU A 543 8.66 -32.63 -38.00
C GLU A 543 7.16 -32.97 -37.84
N GLN A 544 6.65 -32.99 -36.61
CA GLN A 544 5.22 -33.19 -36.33
C GLN A 544 4.38 -31.94 -36.61
N ARG A 545 5.01 -30.78 -36.84
CA ARG A 545 4.36 -29.48 -37.00
C ARG A 545 4.69 -28.89 -38.37
N TYR A 546 3.78 -28.06 -38.88
CA TYR A 546 3.95 -27.47 -40.21
C TYR A 546 4.79 -26.18 -40.13
N GLU A 547 6.01 -26.25 -40.66
CA GLU A 547 7.06 -25.22 -40.55
C GLU A 547 6.73 -23.87 -41.21
N HIS A 548 5.64 -23.81 -41.98
CA HIS A 548 5.16 -22.59 -42.64
C HIS A 548 4.06 -21.86 -41.86
N THR A 549 3.57 -22.44 -40.76
CA THR A 549 2.55 -21.85 -39.89
C THR A 549 2.93 -21.87 -38.42
N THR A 550 4.11 -22.39 -38.09
CA THR A 550 4.54 -22.60 -36.71
C THR A 550 6.01 -22.21 -36.56
N THR A 551 6.32 -21.50 -35.48
CA THR A 551 7.69 -21.21 -35.02
C THR A 551 7.94 -21.93 -33.70
N CYS A 552 9.22 -22.06 -33.32
CA CYS A 552 9.61 -22.74 -32.08
C CYS A 552 10.54 -21.83 -31.27
N LEU A 553 10.16 -21.58 -30.01
CA LEU A 553 10.97 -20.91 -29.00
C LEU A 553 11.57 -21.96 -28.06
N PRO A 554 12.85 -22.32 -28.23
CA PRO A 554 13.55 -23.22 -27.31
C PRO A 554 14.00 -22.46 -26.07
N VAL A 555 13.74 -23.02 -24.89
CA VAL A 555 14.08 -22.43 -23.58
C VAL A 555 14.96 -23.40 -22.81
N PHE A 556 16.13 -22.93 -22.37
CA PHE A 556 17.02 -23.71 -21.52
C PHE A 556 16.68 -23.44 -20.06
N CYS A 557 16.26 -24.47 -19.36
CA CYS A 557 15.81 -24.40 -17.99
C CYS A 557 16.81 -25.08 -17.05
N ARG A 558 16.96 -24.52 -15.84
CA ARG A 558 17.79 -25.14 -14.81
C ARG A 558 17.21 -24.96 -13.42
N GLU A 559 17.00 -26.06 -12.74
CA GLU A 559 16.49 -26.08 -11.37
C GLU A 559 17.18 -27.16 -10.54
N GLN A 560 17.63 -26.83 -9.33
CA GLN A 560 18.26 -27.76 -8.38
C GLN A 560 19.39 -28.62 -9.00
N GLY A 561 20.12 -28.06 -9.97
CA GLY A 561 21.22 -28.73 -10.67
C GLY A 561 20.79 -29.65 -11.82
N GLN A 562 19.50 -29.73 -12.14
CA GLN A 562 19.04 -30.40 -13.37
C GLN A 562 18.93 -29.39 -14.51
N GLU A 563 19.41 -29.77 -15.70
CA GLU A 563 19.40 -28.96 -16.91
C GLU A 563 18.59 -29.64 -18.01
N TRP A 564 17.64 -28.90 -18.60
CA TRP A 564 16.77 -29.40 -19.68
C TRP A 564 16.37 -28.30 -20.65
N ILE A 565 15.79 -28.71 -21.78
CA ILE A 565 15.26 -27.82 -22.81
C ILE A 565 13.76 -28.04 -22.92
N ASP A 566 12.99 -26.96 -22.87
CA ASP A 566 11.57 -26.92 -23.22
C ASP A 566 11.42 -26.25 -24.59
N LEU A 567 10.55 -26.78 -25.44
CA LEU A 567 10.23 -26.24 -26.76
C LEU A 567 8.82 -25.67 -26.74
N TYR A 568 8.67 -24.37 -27.01
CA TYR A 568 7.37 -23.72 -27.12
C TYR A 568 7.06 -23.47 -28.60
N PHE A 569 6.05 -24.17 -29.12
CA PHE A 569 5.62 -24.01 -30.50
C PHE A 569 4.50 -22.98 -30.59
N LEU A 570 4.72 -21.91 -31.34
CA LEU A 570 3.74 -20.84 -31.57
C LEU A 570 3.04 -21.08 -32.90
N GLY A 571 1.75 -21.42 -32.85
CA GLY A 571 0.93 -21.64 -34.03
C GLY A 571 0.35 -20.34 -34.60
N GLY A 572 0.17 -20.26 -35.92
CA GLY A 572 -0.47 -19.12 -36.59
C GLY A 572 -1.93 -18.86 -36.18
N GLY A 573 -2.54 -19.75 -35.40
CA GLY A 573 -3.88 -19.57 -34.80
C GLY A 573 -3.88 -18.91 -33.42
N GLY A 574 -2.72 -18.58 -32.84
CA GLY A 574 -2.60 -18.02 -31.50
C GLY A 574 -2.58 -19.06 -30.38
N ASP A 575 -2.31 -20.33 -30.72
CA ASP A 575 -2.11 -21.41 -29.73
C ASP A 575 -0.62 -21.58 -29.46
N VAL A 576 -0.27 -21.84 -28.20
CA VAL A 576 1.08 -22.21 -27.77
C VAL A 576 1.08 -23.62 -27.23
N GLU A 577 2.03 -24.43 -27.69
CA GLU A 577 2.20 -25.81 -27.22
C GLU A 577 3.60 -26.01 -26.66
N LYS A 578 3.67 -26.42 -25.39
CA LYS A 578 4.92 -26.75 -24.71
C LYS A 578 5.25 -28.24 -24.87
N GLU A 579 6.48 -28.52 -25.27
CA GLU A 579 7.05 -29.87 -25.40
C GLU A 579 8.36 -29.99 -24.62
N GLY A 580 8.46 -31.01 -23.77
CA GLY A 580 9.59 -31.18 -22.85
C GLY A 580 9.17 -31.86 -21.55
N PRO A 581 10.04 -31.97 -20.55
CA PRO A 581 11.43 -31.52 -20.55
C PRO A 581 12.35 -32.45 -21.37
N LEU A 582 13.20 -31.89 -22.22
CA LEU A 582 14.28 -32.62 -22.93
C LEU A 582 15.56 -32.52 -22.11
N LYS A 583 15.94 -33.62 -21.46
CA LYS A 583 17.17 -33.63 -20.66
C LYS A 583 18.39 -33.36 -21.51
N LEU A 584 19.30 -32.56 -20.97
CA LEU A 584 20.62 -32.35 -21.58
C LEU A 584 21.58 -33.51 -21.23
N LEU A 585 21.44 -34.10 -20.04
CA LEU A 585 22.23 -35.23 -19.51
C LEU A 585 21.34 -36.34 -18.91
#